data_AF-A0A926B528-F1
#
_entry.id   AF-A0A926B528-F1
#
_cell.length_a   1.000
_cell.length_b   1.000
_cell.length_c   1.000
_cell.angle_alpha   90.00
_cell.angle_beta   90.00
_cell.angle_gamma   90.00
#
_symmetry.space_group_name_H-M   'P 1'
#
loop_
_entity.id
_entity.type
_entity.pdbx_description
1 polymer ?
#
loop_
_entity_poly.entity_id
_entity_poly.type
_entity_poly.pdbx_seq_one_letter_code
_entity_poly.pdbx_strand_id
1 'polypeptide(L)' 'MSAGEGQTAEALDFDNLARTYARGERTPSDVVTALRARIDARGNDAIWISLTPPDALLQAARTVEARRRAGETLPLYGVP' A
#
# COMPACT_ATOMS: atom_id res chain seq x y z
N MET A 1 26.85 -18.79 7.47
CA MET A 1 26.75 -17.37 7.08
C MET A 1 26.45 -17.32 5.59
N SER A 2 25.17 -17.20 5.24
CA SER A 2 24.75 -16.66 3.94
C SER A 2 23.65 -15.66 4.30
N ALA A 3 24.02 -14.40 4.27
CA ALA A 3 23.20 -13.28 4.70
C ALA A 3 22.23 -12.89 3.58
N GLY A 4 21.01 -12.56 3.97
CA GLY A 4 20.12 -11.73 3.16
C GLY A 4 19.07 -12.47 2.37
N GLU A 5 18.23 -13.27 3.04
CA GLU A 5 16.82 -13.33 2.65
C GLU A 5 16.29 -11.90 2.73
N GLY A 6 16.34 -11.19 1.60
CA GLY A 6 15.54 -10.00 1.38
C GLY A 6 14.08 -10.44 1.46
N GLN A 7 13.56 -10.47 2.68
CA GLN A 7 12.19 -10.80 3.00
C GLN A 7 11.28 -9.88 2.17
N THR A 8 10.75 -10.45 1.08
CA THR A 8 9.58 -10.00 0.32
C THR A 8 9.43 -8.49 0.22
N ALA A 9 10.13 -7.86 -0.72
CA ALA A 9 9.62 -6.60 -1.26
C ALA A 9 8.27 -6.94 -1.93
N GLU A 10 7.19 -6.85 -1.16
CA GLU A 10 5.81 -7.07 -1.60
C GLU A 10 5.65 -6.29 -2.91
N ALA A 11 5.41 -7.01 -4.01
CA ALA A 11 5.43 -6.42 -5.33
C ALA A 11 4.21 -5.51 -5.48
N LEU A 12 4.44 -4.22 -5.66
CA LEU A 12 3.39 -3.20 -5.80
C LEU A 12 2.94 -3.05 -7.27
N ASP A 13 3.13 -4.08 -8.08
CA ASP A 13 2.61 -4.09 -9.45
C ASP A 13 1.09 -4.30 -9.47
N PHE A 14 0.46 -3.84 -10.56
CA PHE A 14 -1.00 -3.84 -10.70
C PHE A 14 -1.61 -5.23 -10.56
N ASP A 15 -0.99 -6.25 -11.15
CA ASP A 15 -1.54 -7.61 -11.18
C ASP A 15 -1.49 -8.26 -9.79
N ASN A 16 -0.39 -8.05 -9.06
CA ASN A 16 -0.25 -8.57 -7.70
C ASN A 16 -1.22 -7.87 -6.73
N LEU A 17 -1.32 -6.55 -6.79
CA LEU A 17 -2.26 -5.78 -5.97
C LEU A 17 -3.72 -6.18 -6.27
N ALA A 18 -4.11 -6.23 -7.54
CA ALA A 18 -5.47 -6.63 -7.92
C ALA A 18 -5.81 -8.04 -7.42
N ARG A 19 -4.87 -9.00 -7.57
CA ARG A 19 -5.04 -10.39 -7.13
C ARG A 19 -5.16 -10.52 -5.62
N THR A 20 -4.26 -9.92 -4.86
CA THR A 20 -4.27 -9.98 -3.38
C THR A 20 -5.53 -9.33 -2.81
N TYR A 21 -5.95 -8.19 -3.38
CA TYR A 21 -7.20 -7.52 -3.01
C TYR A 21 -8.45 -8.30 -3.41
N ALA A 22 -8.43 -9.06 -4.52
CA ALA A 22 -9.56 -9.91 -4.92
C ALA A 22 -9.71 -11.13 -4.01
N ARG A 23 -8.61 -11.64 -3.46
CA ARG A 23 -8.59 -12.78 -2.53
C ARG A 23 -8.81 -12.38 -1.07
N GLY A 24 -8.81 -11.10 -0.76
CA GLY A 24 -8.91 -10.60 0.62
C GLY A 24 -7.65 -10.86 1.46
N GLU A 25 -6.53 -11.17 0.82
CA GLU A 25 -5.24 -11.41 1.49
C GLU A 25 -4.65 -10.09 2.07
N ARG A 26 -5.02 -8.98 1.43
CA ARG A 26 -4.67 -7.60 1.83
C ARG A 26 -5.83 -6.65 1.55
N THR A 27 -5.81 -5.54 2.25
CA THR A 27 -6.61 -4.35 1.97
C THR A 27 -5.72 -3.18 1.56
N PRO A 28 -6.25 -2.16 0.86
CA PRO A 28 -5.54 -0.91 0.62
C PRO A 28 -4.95 -0.30 1.92
N SER A 29 -5.68 -0.37 3.04
CA SER A 29 -5.20 0.10 4.35
C SER A 29 -3.96 -0.67 4.83
N ASP A 30 -3.91 -1.99 4.61
CA ASP A 30 -2.73 -2.80 4.95
C ASP A 30 -1.52 -2.38 4.12
N VAL A 31 -1.72 -2.17 2.81
CA VAL A 31 -0.65 -1.79 1.87
C VAL A 31 -0.09 -0.42 2.21
N VAL A 32 -0.92 0.61 2.43
CA VAL A 32 -0.40 1.94 2.77
C VAL A 32 0.29 1.98 4.14
N THR A 33 -0.15 1.15 5.09
CA THR A 33 0.50 1.01 6.40
C THR A 33 1.90 0.42 6.25
N ALA A 34 2.03 -0.67 5.48
CA ALA A 34 3.32 -1.29 5.18
C ALA A 34 4.24 -0.37 4.38
N LEU A 35 3.70 0.33 3.38
CA LEU A 35 4.45 1.30 2.58
C LEU A 35 4.98 2.45 3.46
N ARG A 36 4.15 2.97 4.35
CA ARG A 36 4.55 4.06 5.25
C ARG A 36 5.69 3.63 6.17
N ALA A 37 5.59 2.44 6.76
CA ALA A 37 6.68 1.88 7.57
C ALA A 37 7.99 1.74 6.77
N ARG A 38 7.92 1.33 5.49
CA ARG A 38 9.09 1.24 4.61
C ARG A 38 9.68 2.62 4.29
N ILE A 39 8.84 3.62 4.05
CA ILE A 39 9.29 5.00 3.80
C ILE A 39 9.95 5.58 5.06
N ASP A 40 9.31 5.42 6.22
CA ASP A 40 9.86 5.93 7.48
C ASP A 40 11.19 5.24 7.84
N ALA A 41 11.33 3.94 7.57
CA ALA A 41 12.58 3.20 7.79
C ALA A 41 13.74 3.63 6.87
N ARG A 42 13.45 4.20 5.68
CA ARG A 42 14.49 4.77 4.80
C ARG A 42 15.07 6.07 5.34
N GLY A 43 14.29 6.81 6.13
CA GLY A 43 14.67 8.13 6.62
C GLY A 43 14.69 9.19 5.50
N ASN A 44 15.43 10.28 5.73
CA ASN A 44 15.52 11.38 4.78
C ASN A 44 16.59 11.09 3.72
N ASP A 45 16.21 10.38 2.66
CA ASP A 45 17.08 10.04 1.53
C ASP A 45 16.91 10.98 0.31
N ALA A 46 16.26 12.13 0.51
CA ALA A 46 15.99 13.15 -0.50
C ALA A 46 15.19 12.68 -1.73
N ILE A 47 14.55 11.49 -1.67
CA ILE A 47 13.67 11.01 -2.75
C ILE A 47 12.33 11.73 -2.75
N TRP A 48 11.85 12.17 -1.57
CA TRP A 48 10.55 12.80 -1.41
C TRP A 48 10.69 14.27 -0.99
N ILE A 49 10.04 15.18 -1.71
CA ILE A 49 9.94 16.60 -1.32
C ILE A 49 8.92 16.75 -0.17
N SER A 50 7.81 16.01 -0.23
CA SER A 50 6.79 15.94 0.80
C SER A 50 6.07 14.59 0.75
N LEU A 51 5.45 14.21 1.87
CA LEU A 51 4.67 13.01 2.01
C LEU A 51 3.32 13.36 2.65
N THR A 52 2.26 12.70 2.20
CA THR A 52 0.95 12.80 2.86
C THR A 52 1.07 12.33 4.32
N PRO A 53 0.44 13.02 5.29
CA PRO A 53 0.43 12.58 6.68
C PRO A 53 -0.14 11.16 6.83
N PRO A 54 0.37 10.33 7.77
CA PRO A 54 -0.07 8.94 7.93
C PRO A 54 -1.59 8.78 8.07
N ASP A 55 -2.21 9.60 8.91
CA ASP A 55 -3.66 9.51 9.18
C ASP A 55 -4.49 9.87 7.95
N ALA A 56 -4.05 10.87 7.17
CA ALA A 56 -4.71 11.26 5.94
C ALA A 56 -4.59 10.17 4.85
N LEU A 57 -3.42 9.54 4.75
CA LEU A 57 -3.20 8.42 3.84
C LEU A 57 -4.07 7.21 4.21
N LEU A 58 -4.12 6.86 5.50
CA LEU A 58 -4.95 5.77 6.00
C LEU A 58 -6.44 6.06 5.81
N GLN A 59 -6.87 7.31 6.03
CA GLN A 59 -8.24 7.71 5.79
C GLN A 59 -8.62 7.57 4.31
N ALA A 60 -7.74 7.97 3.39
CA ALA A 60 -7.97 7.79 1.96
C ALA A 60 -8.10 6.30 1.56
N ALA A 61 -7.27 5.43 2.15
CA ALA A 61 -7.35 3.98 1.93
C ALA A 61 -8.71 3.40 2.41
N ARG A 62 -9.17 3.80 3.60
CA ARG A 62 -10.48 3.38 4.13
C ARG A 62 -11.63 3.90 3.27
N THR A 63 -11.52 5.11 2.72
CA THR A 63 -12.52 5.66 1.80
C THR A 63 -12.62 4.85 0.51
N VAL A 64 -11.50 4.47 -0.11
CA VAL A 64 -11.56 3.67 -1.35
C VAL A 64 -12.11 2.26 -1.09
N GLU A 65 -11.78 1.66 0.04
CA GLU A 65 -12.39 0.40 0.49
C GLU A 65 -13.90 0.49 0.66
N ALA A 66 -14.39 1.57 1.29
CA ALA A 66 -15.82 1.79 1.46
C ALA A 66 -16.54 1.93 0.11
N ARG A 67 -15.94 2.66 -0.84
CA ARG A 67 -16.47 2.80 -2.22
C ARG A 67 -16.55 1.44 -2.93
N ARG A 68 -15.52 0.60 -2.83
CA ARG A 68 -15.56 -0.76 -3.39
C ARG A 68 -16.66 -1.60 -2.75
N ARG A 69 -16.82 -1.54 -1.42
CA ARG A 69 -17.91 -2.23 -0.71
C ARG A 69 -19.29 -1.74 -1.13
N ALA A 70 -19.42 -0.48 -1.54
CA ALA A 70 -20.66 0.09 -2.09
C ALA A 70 -20.94 -0.32 -3.55
N GLY A 71 -20.10 -1.18 -4.14
CA GLY A 71 -20.29 -1.70 -5.51
C GLY A 71 -19.71 -0.83 -6.62
N GLU A 72 -18.93 0.20 -6.27
CA GLU A 72 -18.32 1.09 -7.25
C GLU A 72 -17.22 0.38 -8.04
N THR A 73 -17.17 0.58 -9.36
CA THR A 73 -16.10 0.03 -10.21
C THR A 73 -14.87 0.92 -10.15
N LEU A 74 -13.80 0.39 -9.57
CA LEU A 74 -12.56 1.12 -9.29
C LEU A 74 -11.39 0.43 -10.01
N PRO A 75 -11.04 0.84 -11.25
CA PRO A 75 -9.99 0.16 -12.03
C PRO A 75 -8.60 0.27 -11.40
N LEU A 76 -8.37 1.30 -10.57
CA LEU A 76 -7.14 1.49 -9.79
C LEU A 76 -7.41 1.36 -8.28
N TYR A 77 -8.23 0.37 -7.90
CA TYR A 77 -8.57 0.14 -6.50
C TYR A 77 -7.31 -0.08 -5.65
N GLY A 78 -7.01 0.88 -4.76
CA GLY A 78 -5.96 0.75 -3.75
C GLY A 78 -4.52 0.72 -4.27
N VAL A 79 -4.26 1.27 -5.46
CA VAL A 79 -2.89 1.45 -5.97
C VAL A 79 -2.27 2.70 -5.30
N PRO A 80 -1.11 2.59 -4.62
CA PRO A 80 -0.43 3.71 -3.97
C PRO A 80 0.40 4.59 -4.93
#